data_AF-A0A1V3N183-F1
#
_entry.id   AF-A0A1V3N183-F1
#
_cell.length_a   1.000
_cell.length_b   1.000
_cell.length_c   1.000
_cell.angle_alpha   90.00
_cell.angle_beta   90.00
_cell.angle_gamma   90.00
#
_symmetry.space_group_name_H-M   'P 1'
#
loop_
_entity.id
_entity.type
_entity.pdbx_description
1 polymer ?
#
loop_
_entity_poly.entity_id
_entity_poly.type
_entity_poly.pdbx_seq_one_letter_code
_entity_poly.pdbx_strand_id
1 'polypeptide(L)'
;MLYNPFEQVTKSSFRELVESGYTDFVLQRFEWPDVKDKTGFLLTPYDDKESADQHAHQLGAKEGRAMQLPQDADKIESMLATGSGYRIFLNRIKEENWDKRMLKLYEKNIVNYLRTKTRFQRKNPIDILFSLEYGRVVATITDGQTQKKVFAIDILR
;
A
#
# COMPACT_ATOMS: atom_id res chain seq x y z
N MET A 1 9.51 15.40 -6.26
CA MET A 1 9.01 14.75 -5.04
C MET A 1 8.22 13.53 -5.48
N LEU A 2 8.55 12.34 -4.96
CA LEU A 2 7.83 11.12 -5.28
C LEU A 2 6.49 11.14 -4.54
N TYR A 3 5.41 10.72 -5.21
CA TYR A 3 4.06 10.80 -4.67
C TYR A 3 3.66 9.52 -3.97
N ASN A 4 3.13 9.65 -2.75
CA ASN A 4 2.60 8.58 -1.94
C ASN A 4 1.15 8.89 -1.54
N PRO A 5 0.17 8.09 -2.00
CA PRO A 5 -1.25 8.39 -1.79
C PRO A 5 -1.73 8.02 -0.38
N PHE A 6 -0.92 7.32 0.42
CA PHE A 6 -1.31 6.82 1.73
C PHE A 6 -1.11 7.86 2.83
N GLU A 7 -1.99 7.79 3.84
CA GLU A 7 -1.89 8.58 5.06
C GLU A 7 -0.79 8.11 5.97
N GLN A 8 0.05 9.02 6.46
CA GLN A 8 1.10 8.63 7.39
C GLN A 8 0.48 8.60 8.79
N VAL A 9 0.63 7.48 9.48
CA VAL A 9 0.17 7.32 10.85
C VAL A 9 1.13 8.03 11.78
N THR A 10 0.56 8.79 12.71
CA THR A 10 1.24 9.44 13.83
C THR A 10 0.71 8.84 15.13
N LYS A 11 1.35 9.18 16.26
CA LYS A 11 0.83 8.74 17.57
C LYS A 11 -0.59 9.24 17.83
N SER A 12 -0.91 10.47 17.43
CA SER A 12 -2.26 11.03 17.60
C SER A 12 -3.27 10.30 16.73
N SER A 13 -3.00 10.14 15.43
CA SER A 13 -3.93 9.45 14.53
C SER A 13 -4.10 7.96 14.89
N PHE A 14 -3.06 7.31 15.42
CA PHE A 14 -3.21 5.95 15.93
C PHE A 14 -4.12 5.89 17.16
N ARG A 15 -3.96 6.81 18.13
CA ARG A 15 -4.85 6.89 19.29
C ARG A 15 -6.30 7.14 18.88
N GLU A 16 -6.53 8.03 17.92
CA GLU A 16 -7.88 8.29 17.38
C GLU A 16 -8.54 7.03 16.82
N LEU A 17 -7.77 6.16 16.13
CA LEU A 17 -8.30 4.86 15.65
C LEU A 17 -8.71 3.96 16.82
N VAL A 18 -7.88 3.87 17.86
CA VAL A 18 -8.18 3.05 19.04
C VAL A 18 -9.38 3.60 19.81
N GLU A 19 -9.45 4.92 20.00
CA GLU A 19 -10.56 5.61 20.65
C GLU A 19 -11.88 5.49 19.86
N SER A 20 -11.78 5.35 18.53
CA SER A 20 -12.93 5.05 17.65
C SER A 20 -13.43 3.61 17.74
N GLY A 21 -12.76 2.76 18.53
CA GLY A 21 -13.18 1.38 18.80
C GLY A 21 -12.47 0.30 17.99
N TYR A 22 -11.50 0.65 17.13
CA TYR A 22 -10.74 -0.34 16.38
C TYR A 22 -9.80 -1.14 17.31
N THR A 23 -10.00 -2.46 17.36
CA THR A 23 -9.15 -3.38 18.13
C THR A 23 -8.36 -4.35 17.27
N ASP A 24 -8.79 -4.58 16.03
CA ASP A 24 -8.20 -5.57 15.13
C ASP A 24 -7.53 -4.86 13.96
N PHE A 25 -6.26 -5.18 13.73
CA PHE A 25 -5.44 -4.53 12.72
C PHE A 25 -4.62 -5.55 11.94
N VAL A 26 -4.22 -5.18 10.73
CA VAL A 26 -3.13 -5.84 10.01
C VAL A 26 -1.98 -4.87 9.86
N LEU A 27 -0.80 -5.27 10.33
CA LEU A 27 0.45 -4.55 10.11
C LEU A 27 1.30 -5.32 9.11
N GLN A 28 1.55 -4.72 7.95
CA GLN A 28 2.34 -5.32 6.88
C GLN A 28 3.46 -4.40 6.41
N ARG A 29 4.46 -4.96 5.74
CA ARG A 29 5.53 -4.19 5.10
C ARG A 29 4.94 -3.35 3.99
N PHE A 30 5.51 -2.17 3.82
CA PHE A 30 5.10 -1.23 2.79
C PHE A 30 6.31 -0.75 2.02
N GLU A 31 6.31 -1.03 0.73
CA GLU A 31 7.32 -0.56 -0.20
C GLU A 31 6.71 0.50 -1.10
N TRP A 32 7.36 1.65 -1.17
CA TRP A 32 6.94 2.77 -2.01
C TRP A 32 8.18 3.57 -2.46
N PRO A 33 8.14 4.28 -3.61
CA PRO A 33 9.32 4.98 -4.11
C PRO A 33 9.95 5.98 -3.12
N ASP A 34 9.17 6.63 -2.25
CA ASP A 34 9.66 7.59 -1.25
C ASP A 34 9.94 6.98 0.13
N VAL A 35 9.83 5.66 0.26
CA VAL A 35 9.98 4.93 1.52
C VAL A 35 11.26 4.10 1.48
N LYS A 36 12.14 4.30 2.46
CA LYS A 36 13.39 3.56 2.55
C LYS A 36 13.10 2.07 2.77
N ASP A 37 13.85 1.23 2.07
CA ASP A 37 13.70 -0.23 2.14
C ASP A 37 13.67 -0.73 3.59
N LYS A 38 12.74 -1.66 3.87
CA LYS A 38 12.50 -2.29 5.18
C LYS A 38 12.11 -1.34 6.32
N THR A 39 11.82 -0.07 6.05
CA THR A 39 11.39 0.90 7.07
C THR A 39 9.92 1.29 6.99
N GLY A 40 9.25 0.93 5.90
CA GLY A 40 7.84 1.21 5.67
C GLY A 40 6.92 0.11 6.16
N PHE A 41 5.81 0.50 6.78
CA PHE A 41 4.72 -0.38 7.13
C PHE A 41 3.37 0.21 6.75
N LEU A 42 2.40 -0.65 6.45
CA LEU A 42 1.01 -0.29 6.24
C LEU A 42 0.18 -0.90 7.37
N LEU A 43 -0.66 -0.08 7.99
CA LEU A 43 -1.60 -0.42 9.03
C LEU A 43 -3.01 -0.42 8.43
N THR A 44 -3.73 -1.52 8.54
CA THR A 44 -5.13 -1.63 8.11
C THR A 44 -6.00 -1.91 9.33
N PRO A 45 -6.89 -1.00 9.74
CA PRO A 45 -7.89 -1.29 10.77
C PRO A 45 -9.01 -2.16 10.20
N TYR A 46 -9.59 -3.00 11.05
CA TYR A 46 -10.74 -3.86 10.75
C TYR A 46 -11.78 -3.76 11.85
N ASP A 47 -13.05 -3.86 11.47
CA ASP A 47 -14.18 -3.86 12.42
C ASP A 47 -14.25 -5.17 13.23
N ASP A 48 -13.68 -6.25 12.69
CA ASP A 48 -13.71 -7.56 13.30
C ASP A 48 -12.41 -8.36 13.01
N LYS A 49 -12.15 -9.32 13.91
CA LYS A 49 -10.98 -10.20 13.85
C LYS A 49 -10.96 -11.09 12.61
N GLU A 50 -12.11 -11.58 12.16
CA GLU A 50 -12.19 -12.51 11.02
C GLU A 50 -11.71 -11.82 9.74
N SER A 51 -12.15 -10.58 9.49
CA SER A 51 -11.71 -9.76 8.37
C SER A 51 -10.20 -9.47 8.42
N ALA A 52 -9.65 -9.19 9.61
CA ALA A 52 -8.21 -8.99 9.81
C ALA A 52 -7.42 -10.28 9.51
N ASP A 53 -7.91 -11.42 10.00
CA ASP A 53 -7.31 -12.72 9.76
C ASP A 53 -7.38 -13.08 8.27
N GLN A 54 -8.52 -12.87 7.60
CA GLN A 54 -8.67 -13.09 6.15
C GLN A 54 -7.63 -12.30 5.34
N HIS A 55 -7.39 -11.04 5.68
CA HIS A 55 -6.30 -10.27 5.06
C HIS A 55 -4.94 -10.90 5.38
N ALA A 56 -4.64 -11.19 6.65
CA ALA A 56 -3.36 -11.77 7.05
C ALA A 56 -3.05 -13.09 6.31
N HIS A 57 -4.04 -13.92 5.99
CA HIS A 57 -3.88 -15.14 5.20
C HIS A 57 -3.45 -14.89 3.75
N GLN A 58 -3.72 -13.70 3.20
CA GLN A 58 -3.25 -13.30 1.86
C GLN A 58 -1.79 -12.79 1.88
N LEU A 59 -1.16 -12.71 3.05
CA LEU A 59 0.21 -12.22 3.20
C LEU A 59 1.21 -13.36 3.12
N GLY A 60 2.31 -13.11 2.39
CA GLY A 60 3.44 -14.02 2.34
C GLY A 60 4.20 -14.08 3.66
N ALA A 61 5.12 -15.06 3.76
CA ALA A 61 5.98 -15.19 4.92
C ALA A 61 6.78 -13.89 5.17
N LYS A 62 6.70 -13.35 6.38
CA LYS A 62 7.36 -12.10 6.83
C LYS A 62 6.86 -10.82 6.14
N GLU A 63 5.75 -10.88 5.41
CA GLU A 63 5.15 -9.71 4.77
C GLU A 63 4.29 -8.91 5.76
N GLY A 64 3.57 -9.57 6.66
CA GLY A 64 2.79 -8.90 7.71
C GLY A 64 2.14 -9.90 8.64
N ARG A 65 1.32 -9.38 9.55
CA ARG A 65 0.48 -10.20 10.45
C ARG A 65 -0.72 -9.41 10.96
N ALA A 66 -1.76 -10.14 11.36
CA ALA A 66 -2.81 -9.60 12.22
C ALA A 66 -2.23 -9.21 13.59
N MET A 67 -2.78 -8.16 14.17
CA MET A 67 -2.40 -7.53 15.44
C MET A 67 -3.69 -7.24 16.21
N GLN A 68 -3.68 -7.48 17.52
CA GLN A 68 -4.85 -7.28 18.36
C GLN A 68 -4.54 -6.36 19.54
N LEU A 69 -5.40 -5.38 19.76
CA LEU A 69 -5.29 -4.48 20.91
C LEU A 69 -6.10 -5.00 22.10
N PRO A 70 -5.60 -4.78 23.34
CA PRO A 70 -4.40 -3.99 23.69
C PRO A 70 -3.08 -4.75 23.59
N GLN A 71 -3.08 -6.06 23.30
CA GLN A 71 -1.89 -6.92 23.43
C GLN A 71 -0.70 -6.47 22.57
N ASP A 72 -0.97 -5.92 21.38
CA ASP A 72 0.03 -5.50 20.42
C ASP A 72 0.27 -3.96 20.39
N ALA A 73 -0.35 -3.19 21.29
CA ALA A 73 -0.28 -1.72 21.30
C ALA A 73 1.15 -1.20 21.35
N ASP A 74 1.94 -1.70 22.30
CA ASP A 74 3.33 -1.30 22.54
C ASP A 74 4.20 -1.45 21.29
N LYS A 75 3.93 -2.46 20.46
CA LYS A 75 4.66 -2.69 19.22
C LYS A 75 4.42 -1.55 18.23
N ILE A 76 3.17 -1.15 18.04
CA ILE A 76 2.83 -0.04 17.13
C ILE A 76 3.38 1.28 17.69
N GLU A 77 3.24 1.52 19.01
CA GLU A 77 3.75 2.73 19.64
C GLU A 77 5.27 2.87 19.54
N SER A 78 6.02 1.76 19.70
CA SER A 78 7.47 1.75 19.56
C SER A 78 7.93 2.12 18.14
N MET A 79 7.18 1.69 17.12
CA MET A 79 7.45 2.02 15.72
C MET A 79 7.09 3.48 15.40
N LEU A 80 6.08 4.04 16.08
CA LEU A 80 5.71 5.46 15.98
C LEU A 80 6.57 6.38 16.86
N ALA A 81 7.50 5.84 17.66
CA ALA A 81 8.37 6.65 18.50
C ALA A 81 9.32 7.50 17.66
N THR A 82 9.58 8.73 18.12
CA THR A 82 10.57 9.61 17.51
C THR A 82 11.94 8.92 17.47
N GLY A 83 12.57 8.89 16.30
CA GLY A 83 13.87 8.25 16.12
C GLY A 83 13.83 6.74 15.88
N SER A 84 12.64 6.11 15.78
CA SER A 84 12.51 4.68 15.45
C SER A 84 13.06 4.32 14.06
N GLY A 85 13.12 5.30 13.16
CA GLY A 85 13.49 5.11 11.75
C GLY A 85 12.40 4.46 10.91
N TYR A 86 11.26 4.09 11.50
CA TYR A 86 10.12 3.48 10.81
C TYR A 86 9.09 4.53 10.39
N ARG A 87 8.37 4.24 9.30
CA ARG A 87 7.22 5.01 8.83
C ARG A 87 6.03 4.07 8.69
N ILE A 88 4.95 4.36 9.42
CA ILE A 88 3.68 3.63 9.29
C ILE A 88 2.73 4.47 8.44
N PHE A 89 2.04 3.83 7.52
CA PHE A 89 1.00 4.42 6.69
C PHE A 89 -0.32 3.72 6.96
N LEU A 90 -1.43 4.44 6.93
CA LEU A 90 -2.76 3.90 7.03
C LEU A 90 -3.16 3.37 5.65
N ASN A 91 -3.82 2.22 5.60
CA ASN A 91 -4.38 1.65 4.38
C ASN A 91 -5.63 2.42 3.92
N ARG A 92 -5.44 3.71 3.64
CA ARG A 92 -6.43 4.68 3.23
C ARG A 92 -5.80 5.63 2.23
N ILE A 93 -6.47 5.82 1.10
CA ILE A 93 -6.05 6.77 0.08
C ILE A 93 -6.63 8.15 0.41
N LYS A 94 -5.76 9.17 0.44
CA LYS A 94 -6.14 10.54 0.85
C LYS A 94 -6.97 11.30 -0.18
N GLU A 95 -6.77 10.99 -1.46
CA GLU A 95 -7.19 11.83 -2.57
C GLU A 95 -8.01 11.00 -3.56
N GLU A 96 -9.14 11.54 -4.02
CA GLU A 96 -10.01 10.83 -4.97
C GLU A 96 -9.32 10.59 -6.34
N ASN A 97 -8.60 11.60 -6.85
CA ASN A 97 -7.88 11.53 -8.14
C ASN A 97 -6.44 10.99 -8.02
N TRP A 98 -6.16 10.19 -6.99
CA TRP A 98 -4.82 9.66 -6.74
C TRP A 98 -4.28 8.83 -7.91
N ASP A 99 -5.14 8.07 -8.58
CA ASP A 99 -4.84 7.19 -9.71
C ASP A 99 -4.34 7.99 -10.92
N LYS A 100 -5.04 9.07 -11.28
CA LYS A 100 -4.62 10.00 -12.35
C LYS A 100 -3.30 10.67 -12.01
N ARG A 101 -3.12 11.04 -10.73
CA ARG A 101 -1.89 11.64 -10.23
C ARG A 101 -0.73 10.65 -10.27
N MET A 102 -0.98 9.37 -9.96
CA MET A 102 -0.02 8.28 -10.11
C MET A 102 0.43 8.12 -11.56
N LEU A 103 -0.51 8.04 -12.50
CA LEU A 103 -0.21 7.95 -13.93
C LEU A 103 0.66 9.12 -14.40
N LYS A 104 0.32 10.35 -13.99
CA LYS A 104 1.05 11.56 -14.38
C LYS A 104 2.46 11.63 -13.78
N LEU A 105 2.61 11.37 -12.48
CA LEU A 105 3.89 11.55 -11.79
C LEU A 105 4.88 10.41 -12.06
N TYR A 106 4.38 9.22 -12.36
CA TYR A 106 5.21 8.04 -12.65
C TYR A 106 5.22 7.65 -14.12
N GLU A 107 4.71 8.49 -15.02
CA GLU A 107 4.58 8.23 -16.46
C GLU A 107 5.86 7.65 -17.06
N LYS A 108 7.02 8.25 -16.77
CA LYS A 108 8.32 7.79 -17.29
C LYS A 108 8.64 6.35 -16.89
N ASN A 109 8.39 5.99 -15.63
CA ASN A 109 8.69 4.66 -15.10
C ASN A 109 7.70 3.63 -15.64
N ILE A 110 6.42 4.00 -15.70
CA ILE A 110 5.36 3.19 -16.31
C ILE A 110 5.67 2.90 -17.78
N VAL A 111 5.98 3.92 -18.58
CA VAL A 111 6.35 3.76 -20.00
C VAL A 111 7.57 2.87 -20.15
N ASN A 112 8.59 3.03 -19.29
CA ASN A 112 9.76 2.17 -19.31
C ASN A 112 9.44 0.71 -18.97
N TYR A 113 8.60 0.48 -17.94
CA TYR A 113 8.14 -0.85 -17.57
C TYR A 113 7.37 -1.51 -18.72
N LEU A 114 6.41 -0.81 -19.33
CA LEU A 114 5.64 -1.30 -20.46
C LEU A 114 6.58 -1.72 -21.61
N ARG A 115 7.58 -0.90 -21.94
CA ARG A 115 8.54 -1.19 -23.02
C ARG A 115 9.46 -2.38 -22.75
N THR A 116 9.85 -2.60 -21.50
CA THR A 116 10.93 -3.55 -21.16
C THR A 116 10.43 -4.84 -20.52
N LYS A 117 9.23 -4.84 -19.92
CA LYS A 117 8.67 -5.95 -19.13
C LYS A 117 7.33 -6.46 -19.65
N THR A 118 6.84 -5.94 -20.77
CA THR A 118 5.59 -6.38 -21.39
C THR A 118 5.74 -6.57 -22.90
N ARG A 119 4.74 -7.20 -23.52
CA ARG A 119 4.64 -7.40 -24.97
C ARG A 119 3.57 -6.52 -25.63
N PHE A 120 3.06 -5.52 -24.90
CA PHE A 120 2.04 -4.61 -25.44
C PHE A 120 2.59 -3.87 -26.66
N GLN A 121 1.80 -3.81 -27.73
CA GLN A 121 2.20 -3.13 -28.95
C GLN A 121 2.08 -1.62 -28.78
N ARG A 122 3.08 -0.86 -29.27
CA ARG A 122 3.11 0.61 -29.15
C ARG A 122 1.94 1.34 -29.79
N LYS A 123 1.28 0.70 -30.75
CA LYS A 123 0.17 1.30 -31.50
C LYS A 123 -1.18 1.10 -30.81
N ASN A 124 -1.27 0.15 -29.88
CA ASN A 124 -2.51 -0.12 -29.17
C ASN A 124 -2.67 0.92 -28.05
N PRO A 125 -3.88 1.46 -27.83
CA PRO A 125 -4.16 2.21 -26.61
C PRO A 125 -3.94 1.29 -25.41
N ILE A 126 -3.29 1.81 -24.37
CA ILE A 126 -3.03 1.08 -23.12
C ILE A 126 -3.79 1.79 -22.02
N ASP A 127 -4.65 1.03 -21.33
CA ASP A 127 -5.35 1.48 -20.14
C ASP A 127 -4.70 0.88 -18.90
N ILE A 128 -4.55 1.68 -17.85
CA ILE A 128 -4.00 1.27 -16.56
C ILE A 128 -4.96 1.69 -15.47
N LEU A 129 -5.48 0.70 -14.73
CA LEU A 129 -6.32 0.91 -13.56
C LEU A 129 -5.55 0.49 -12.31
N PHE A 130 -5.51 1.36 -11.31
CA PHE A 130 -4.97 1.03 -9.99
C PHE A 130 -6.10 0.62 -9.03
N SER A 131 -5.94 -0.54 -8.39
CA SER A 131 -6.81 -1.02 -7.32
C SER A 131 -6.00 -1.26 -6.04
N LEU A 132 -6.69 -1.27 -4.90
CA LEU A 132 -6.11 -1.61 -3.61
C LEU A 132 -6.65 -2.97 -3.17
N GLU A 133 -5.79 -3.98 -3.12
CA GLU A 133 -6.13 -5.37 -2.81
C GLU A 133 -5.29 -5.81 -1.61
N TYR A 134 -5.91 -6.04 -0.44
CA TYR A 134 -5.22 -6.44 0.80
C TYR A 134 -4.00 -5.54 1.10
N GLY A 135 -4.24 -4.22 1.04
CA GLY A 135 -3.23 -3.18 1.27
C GLY A 135 -2.08 -3.15 0.25
N ARG A 136 -2.19 -3.86 -0.88
CA ARG A 136 -1.26 -3.76 -2.01
C ARG A 136 -1.91 -2.97 -3.12
N VAL A 137 -1.18 -2.03 -3.70
CA VAL A 137 -1.64 -1.36 -4.91
C VAL A 137 -1.33 -2.26 -6.10
N VAL A 138 -2.36 -2.68 -6.82
CA VAL A 138 -2.27 -3.52 -8.02
C VAL A 138 -2.58 -2.66 -9.23
N ALA A 139 -1.72 -2.72 -10.24
CA ALA A 139 -1.97 -2.13 -11.54
C ALA A 139 -2.51 -3.20 -12.49
N THR A 140 -3.72 -3.00 -13.00
CA THR A 140 -4.30 -3.78 -14.08
C THR A 140 -4.05 -3.03 -15.38
N ILE A 141 -3.22 -3.60 -16.25
CA ILE A 141 -2.79 -3.02 -17.53
C ILE A 141 -3.47 -3.81 -18.65
N THR A 142 -4.13 -3.13 -19.59
CA THR A 142 -4.80 -3.77 -20.72
C THR A 142 -4.62 -3.00 -22.02
N ASP A 143 -4.58 -3.70 -23.15
CA ASP A 143 -4.66 -3.13 -24.50
C ASP A 143 -5.98 -3.46 -25.22
N GLY A 144 -6.99 -3.87 -24.45
CA GLY A 144 -8.30 -4.32 -24.93
C GLY A 144 -8.32 -5.79 -25.39
N GLN A 145 -7.16 -6.40 -25.65
CA GLN A 145 -7.06 -7.82 -26.04
C GLN A 145 -6.39 -8.66 -24.96
N THR A 146 -5.36 -8.11 -24.33
CA THR A 146 -4.56 -8.78 -23.31
C THR A 146 -4.56 -7.96 -22.03
N GLN A 147 -4.60 -8.65 -20.88
CA GLN A 147 -4.58 -8.04 -19.57
C GLN A 147 -3.42 -8.58 -18.74
N LYS A 148 -2.75 -7.71 -18.00
CA LYS A 148 -1.70 -8.06 -17.05
C LYS A 148 -1.94 -7.36 -15.72
N LYS A 149 -1.98 -8.12 -14.62
CA LYS A 149 -1.96 -7.58 -13.25
C LYS A 149 -0.54 -7.62 -12.71
N VAL A 150 -0.09 -6.53 -12.11
CA VAL A 150 1.23 -6.39 -11.50
C VAL A 150 1.13 -5.52 -10.25
N PHE A 151 2.03 -5.69 -9.29
CA PHE A 151 2.09 -4.74 -8.18
C PHE A 151 2.57 -3.38 -8.68
N ALA A 152 1.94 -2.31 -8.20
CA ALA A 152 2.27 -0.98 -8.65
C ALA A 152 3.75 -0.64 -8.34
N ILE A 153 4.28 -1.09 -7.20
CA ILE A 153 5.69 -0.83 -6.86
C ILE A 153 6.68 -1.31 -7.94
N ASP A 154 6.36 -2.37 -8.68
CA ASP A 154 7.21 -2.91 -9.75
C ASP A 154 7.23 -2.01 -11.00
N ILE A 155 6.21 -1.17 -11.18
CA ILE A 155 6.10 -0.25 -12.34
C ILE A 155 6.47 1.19 -11.99
N LEU A 156 6.51 1.54 -10.69
CA LEU A 156 6.81 2.88 -10.20
C LEU A 156 8.30 3.12 -9.94
N ARG A 157 9.11 2.05 -9.94
CA ARG A 157 10.57 2.09 -9.74
C ARG A 157 11.33 2.43 -11.03
#